data_AF-A0A840KB63-F1
#
_entry.id   AF-A0A840KB63-F1
#
_cell.length_a   1.000
_cell.length_b   1.000
_cell.length_c   1.000
_cell.angle_alpha   90.00
_cell.angle_beta   90.00
_cell.angle_gamma   90.00
#
_symmetry.space_group_name_H-M   'P 1'
#
loop_
_entity.id
_entity.type
_entity.pdbx_description
1 polymer ?
#
loop_
_entity_poly.entity_id
_entity_poly.type
_entity_poly.pdbx_seq_one_letter_code
_entity_poly.pdbx_strand_id
1 'polypeptide(L)'
;MYNNVWKLGGIVETNNYYPFGSLHGYTKNTQNAYQYKYNGKELQQMGMYDYGARMYMSDLGRWGVQDPNQESYTNDSSYNYVGNNPIMRIDPDGRDWYYTGIFTIRI
;
A
#
# COMPACT_ATOMS: atom_id res chain seq x y z
N MET A 1 -31.26 13.21 -19.69
CA MET A 1 -30.51 13.00 -18.43
C MET A 1 -30.30 11.50 -18.31
N TYR A 2 -29.09 11.00 -18.61
CA TYR A 2 -28.83 9.56 -18.65
C TYR A 2 -28.60 9.04 -17.23
N ASN A 3 -29.41 8.05 -16.85
CA ASN A 3 -29.40 7.41 -15.55
C ASN A 3 -28.06 6.68 -15.33
N ASN A 4 -27.28 7.12 -14.33
CA ASN A 4 -26.14 6.36 -13.81
C ASN A 4 -26.65 5.16 -12.98
N VAL A 5 -27.31 4.22 -13.64
CA VAL A 5 -27.73 2.96 -13.02
C VAL A 5 -26.48 2.11 -12.84
N TRP A 6 -26.13 1.85 -11.58
CA TRP A 6 -25.12 0.86 -11.22
C TRP A 6 -25.40 -0.46 -11.93
N LYS A 7 -24.51 -0.86 -12.83
CA LYS A 7 -24.58 -2.18 -13.46
C LYS A 7 -24.00 -3.20 -12.49
N LEU A 8 -24.82 -4.18 -12.10
CA LEU A 8 -24.34 -5.36 -11.36
C LEU A 8 -23.17 -5.99 -12.11
N GLY A 9 -22.05 -6.18 -11.41
CA GLY A 9 -20.81 -6.75 -11.98
C GLY A 9 -19.97 -5.82 -12.84
N GLY A 10 -20.31 -4.52 -12.95
CA GLY A 10 -19.49 -3.55 -13.65
C GLY A 10 -18.19 -3.20 -12.90
N ILE A 11 -17.09 -3.06 -13.63
CA ILE A 11 -15.81 -2.60 -13.06
C ILE A 11 -15.96 -1.15 -12.60
N VAL A 12 -15.81 -0.92 -11.30
CA VAL A 12 -15.91 0.41 -10.68
C VAL A 12 -14.58 1.16 -10.77
N GLU A 13 -13.46 0.44 -10.62
CA GLU A 13 -12.13 1.01 -10.54
C GLU A 13 -11.07 0.02 -11.01
N THR A 14 -9.99 0.51 -11.62
CA THR A 14 -8.80 -0.29 -11.94
C THR A 14 -7.56 0.54 -11.63
N ASN A 15 -6.67 -0.05 -10.83
CA ASN A 15 -5.43 0.56 -10.39
C ASN A 15 -4.27 -0.35 -10.72
N ASN A 16 -3.24 0.20 -11.34
CA ASN A 16 -1.93 -0.45 -11.34
C ASN A 16 -0.97 0.36 -10.48
N TYR A 17 0.12 -0.27 -10.08
CA TYR A 17 1.09 0.32 -9.15
C TYR A 17 2.50 0.07 -9.66
N TYR A 18 3.38 1.03 -9.43
CA TYR A 18 4.82 0.78 -9.43
C TYR A 18 5.18 -0.18 -8.29
N PRO A 19 6.38 -0.82 -8.33
CA PRO A 19 6.79 -1.78 -7.30
C PRO A 19 6.66 -1.27 -5.86
N PHE A 20 6.89 0.03 -5.62
CA PHE A 20 6.80 0.64 -4.28
C PHE A 20 5.41 1.20 -3.95
N GLY A 21 4.37 0.89 -4.73
CA GLY A 21 2.98 1.22 -4.39
C GLY A 21 2.50 2.61 -4.82
N SER A 22 3.34 3.39 -5.50
CA SER A 22 2.89 4.57 -6.23
C SER A 22 1.92 4.18 -7.33
N LEU A 23 0.79 4.89 -7.44
CA LEU A 23 -0.22 4.63 -8.46
C LEU A 23 0.36 4.84 -9.88
N HIS A 24 0.23 3.82 -10.71
CA HIS A 24 0.60 3.82 -12.12
C HIS A 24 -0.64 3.52 -12.97
N GLY A 25 -1.31 4.57 -13.44
CA GLY A 25 -2.57 4.43 -14.16
C GLY A 25 -3.74 4.23 -13.20
N TYR A 26 -4.73 5.10 -13.34
CA TYR A 26 -5.92 5.16 -12.50
C TYR A 26 -7.14 5.41 -13.36
N THR A 27 -8.08 4.47 -13.40
CA THR A 27 -9.36 4.63 -14.09
C THR A 27 -10.50 4.47 -13.11
N LYS A 28 -11.34 5.52 -12.98
CA LYS A 28 -12.46 5.58 -12.04
C LYS A 28 -13.76 5.83 -12.78
N ASN A 29 -14.73 4.94 -12.61
CA ASN A 29 -16.03 5.04 -13.28
C ASN A 29 -17.14 5.66 -12.39
N THR A 30 -16.82 6.03 -11.15
CA THR A 30 -17.80 6.45 -10.13
C THR A 30 -17.25 7.57 -9.26
N GLN A 31 -18.09 8.27 -8.48
CA GLN A 31 -17.63 9.37 -7.63
C GLN A 31 -17.04 8.93 -6.28
N ASN A 32 -17.33 7.72 -5.79
CA ASN A 32 -16.77 7.18 -4.55
C ASN A 32 -15.52 6.32 -4.85
N ALA A 33 -14.33 6.88 -4.61
CA ALA A 33 -13.10 6.12 -4.75
C ALA A 33 -12.99 5.15 -3.57
N TYR A 34 -12.66 3.89 -3.83
CA TYR A 34 -12.38 2.94 -2.76
C TYR A 34 -11.10 3.36 -2.05
N GLN A 35 -11.08 3.56 -0.72
CA GLN A 35 -9.91 4.16 -0.06
C GLN A 35 -8.75 3.19 0.15
N TYR A 36 -9.02 1.88 0.16
CA TYR A 36 -7.99 0.86 0.30
C TYR A 36 -7.38 0.55 -1.08
N LYS A 37 -6.06 0.69 -1.19
CA LYS A 37 -5.36 0.59 -2.48
C LYS A 37 -4.21 -0.43 -2.39
N TYR A 38 -2.97 0.05 -2.44
CA TYR A 38 -1.79 -0.78 -2.42
C TYR A 38 -1.71 -1.62 -1.13
N ASN A 39 -1.43 -2.93 -1.28
CA ASN A 39 -1.40 -3.90 -0.17
C ASN A 39 -2.64 -3.90 0.73
N GLY A 40 -3.80 -3.48 0.19
CA GLY A 40 -5.03 -3.35 0.97
C GLY A 40 -4.93 -2.33 2.10
N LYS A 41 -4.04 -1.33 1.98
CA LYS A 41 -3.88 -0.25 2.96
C LYS A 41 -4.67 0.98 2.55
N GLU A 42 -5.19 1.67 3.56
CA GLU A 42 -5.95 2.90 3.35
C GLU A 42 -5.03 4.02 2.87
N LEU A 43 -5.38 4.66 1.76
CA LEU A 43 -4.70 5.85 1.28
C LEU A 43 -5.30 7.09 1.96
N GLN A 44 -4.50 7.75 2.79
CA GLN A 44 -4.87 8.98 3.46
C GLN A 44 -4.87 10.18 2.49
N GLN A 45 -5.56 11.27 2.86
CA GLN A 45 -5.69 12.47 2.04
C GLN A 45 -4.33 13.08 1.63
N MET A 46 -3.29 12.90 2.45
CA MET A 46 -1.93 13.38 2.19
C MET A 46 -1.09 12.46 1.30
N GLY A 47 -1.68 11.39 0.74
CA GLY A 47 -0.97 10.47 -0.16
C GLY A 47 -0.14 9.39 0.54
N MET A 48 -0.30 9.24 1.86
CA MET A 48 0.38 8.21 2.66
C MET A 48 -0.54 7.02 2.91
N TYR A 49 0.03 5.82 2.91
CA TYR A 49 -0.68 4.61 3.29
C TYR A 49 -0.63 4.37 4.80
N ASP A 50 -1.78 4.09 5.40
CA ASP A 50 -1.84 3.72 6.81
C ASP A 50 -1.57 2.22 6.99
N TYR A 51 -0.47 1.90 7.66
CA TYR A 51 -0.12 0.52 8.04
C TYR A 51 -0.41 0.23 9.52
N GLY A 52 -0.92 1.19 10.28
CA GLY A 52 -1.21 1.07 11.71
C GLY A 52 -0.07 1.63 12.56
N ALA A 53 1.09 0.96 12.58
CA ALA A 53 2.22 1.46 13.37
C ALA A 53 2.98 2.61 12.69
N ARG A 54 2.91 2.71 11.35
CA ARG A 54 3.62 3.71 10.55
C ARG A 54 2.82 4.17 9.34
N MET A 55 3.06 5.41 8.92
CA MET A 55 2.58 5.94 7.65
C MET A 55 3.62 5.69 6.55
N TYR A 56 3.20 5.11 5.42
CA TYR A 56 4.09 4.78 4.31
C TYR A 56 3.97 5.77 3.16
N MET A 57 5.11 6.32 2.73
CA MET A 57 5.24 7.26 1.62
C MET A 57 5.62 6.49 0.35
N SER A 58 4.62 6.15 -0.45
CA SER A 58 4.80 5.31 -1.65
C SER A 58 5.51 6.00 -2.83
N ASP A 59 5.54 7.34 -2.82
CA ASP A 59 6.28 8.19 -3.75
C ASP A 59 7.79 8.15 -3.48
N LEU A 60 8.19 8.09 -2.22
CA LEU A 60 9.59 7.92 -1.80
C LEU A 60 10.01 6.45 -1.65
N GLY A 61 9.05 5.54 -1.46
CA GLY A 61 9.33 4.16 -1.12
C GLY A 61 9.90 3.99 0.29
N ARG A 62 9.45 4.82 1.25
CA ARG A 62 9.99 4.90 2.62
C ARG A 62 8.89 5.08 3.65
N TRP A 63 9.20 4.75 4.90
CA TRP A 63 8.35 5.14 6.03
C TRP A 63 8.44 6.63 6.31
N GLY A 64 7.35 7.23 6.76
CA GLY A 64 7.32 8.64 7.20
C GLY A 64 7.92 8.86 8.58
N VAL A 65 8.17 7.78 9.34
CA VAL A 65 8.78 7.79 10.68
C VAL A 65 9.78 6.65 10.81
N GLN A 66 10.64 6.74 11.83
CA GLN A 66 11.67 5.75 12.13
C GLN A 66 11.06 4.40 12.49
N ASP A 67 11.67 3.30 12.03
CA ASP A 67 11.28 1.94 12.35
C ASP A 67 11.47 1.64 13.85
N PRO A 68 10.41 1.23 14.58
CA PRO A 68 10.55 0.79 15.97
C PRO A 68 11.53 -0.38 16.16
N ASN A 69 11.71 -1.20 15.12
CA ASN A 69 12.58 -2.37 15.08
C ASN A 69 13.86 -2.14 14.24
N GLN A 70 14.28 -0.89 14.03
CA GLN A 70 15.50 -0.56 13.27
C GLN A 70 16.77 -1.25 13.79
N GLU A 71 16.83 -1.57 15.08
CA GLU A 71 17.99 -2.22 15.70
C GLU A 71 18.19 -3.66 15.19
N SER A 72 17.13 -4.32 14.73
CA SER A 72 17.21 -5.62 14.07
C SER A 72 17.75 -5.53 12.64
N TYR A 73 17.83 -4.32 12.08
CA TYR A 73 18.18 -4.05 10.68
C TYR A 73 19.28 -2.99 10.58
N THR A 74 20.38 -3.17 11.31
CA THR A 74 21.47 -2.17 11.41
C THR A 74 22.15 -1.80 10.08
N ASN A 75 22.02 -2.65 9.06
CA ASN A 75 22.57 -2.41 7.73
C ASN A 75 21.61 -1.65 6.80
N ASP A 76 20.38 -1.41 7.24
CA ASP A 76 19.36 -0.69 6.51
C ASP A 76 19.13 0.71 7.08
N SER A 77 18.57 1.59 6.25
CA SER A 77 18.05 2.86 6.74
C SER A 77 16.91 2.60 7.74
N SER A 78 16.85 3.42 8.79
CA SER A 78 15.75 3.40 9.75
C SER A 78 14.38 3.76 9.15
N TYR A 79 14.32 4.20 7.89
CA TYR A 79 13.10 4.48 7.13
C TYR A 79 12.86 3.45 6.00
N ASN A 80 13.60 2.34 5.98
CA ASN A 80 13.54 1.34 4.92
C ASN A 80 12.15 0.67 4.85
N TYR A 81 11.58 0.62 3.66
CA TYR A 81 10.37 -0.15 3.40
C TYR A 81 10.73 -1.56 2.89
N VAL A 82 10.32 -2.58 3.66
CA VAL A 82 10.38 -4.02 3.34
C VAL A 82 11.74 -4.52 2.83
N GLY A 83 12.83 -3.95 3.34
CA GLY A 83 14.20 -4.28 2.92
C GLY A 83 14.44 -4.03 1.43
N ASN A 84 13.82 -2.98 0.87
CA ASN A 84 13.87 -2.60 -0.55
C ASN A 84 13.42 -3.69 -1.55
N ASN A 85 12.59 -4.66 -1.13
CA ASN A 85 12.07 -5.69 -2.03
C ASN A 85 10.53 -5.84 -1.91
N PRO A 86 9.77 -4.82 -2.36
CA PRO A 86 8.30 -4.78 -2.22
C PRO A 86 7.56 -5.75 -3.15
N ILE A 87 8.27 -6.41 -4.07
CA ILE A 87 7.69 -7.47 -4.90
C ILE A 87 7.57 -8.78 -4.11
N MET A 88 8.56 -9.07 -3.25
CA MET A 88 8.65 -10.35 -2.53
C MET A 88 8.26 -10.25 -1.05
N ARG A 89 8.14 -9.03 -0.51
CA ARG A 89 7.94 -8.79 0.91
C ARG A 89 6.82 -7.81 1.18
N ILE A 90 6.14 -8.02 2.29
CA ILE A 90 5.06 -7.16 2.79
C ILE A 90 5.24 -6.90 4.27
N ASP A 91 4.98 -5.68 4.72
CA ASP A 91 4.83 -5.33 6.13
C ASP A 91 3.32 -5.27 6.46
N PRO A 92 2.75 -6.21 7.24
CA PRO A 92 1.32 -6.25 7.47
C PRO A 92 0.79 -5.15 8.39
N ASP A 93 1.60 -4.63 9.32
CA ASP A 93 1.13 -3.76 10.41
C ASP A 93 2.06 -2.56 10.69
N GLY A 94 3.02 -2.35 9.80
CA GLY A 94 4.01 -1.28 9.90
C GLY A 94 5.06 -1.56 10.97
N ARG A 95 5.34 -2.82 11.34
CA ARG A 95 6.39 -3.15 12.33
C ARG A 95 7.48 -4.02 11.76
N ASP A 96 7.12 -4.99 10.92
CA ASP A 96 8.09 -5.90 10.33
C ASP A 96 7.58 -6.53 9.04
N TRP A 97 8.50 -6.92 8.16
CA TRP A 97 8.17 -7.49 6.87
C TRP A 97 8.36 -9.00 6.81
N TYR A 98 7.55 -9.65 5.98
CA TYR A 98 7.57 -11.09 5.75
C TYR A 98 7.59 -11.39 4.25
N TYR A 99 8.13 -12.55 3.88
CA TYR A 99 8.07 -13.03 2.49
C TYR A 99 6.66 -13.47 2.13
N THR A 100 6.15 -12.97 1.01
CA THR A 100 4.78 -13.23 0.53
C THR A 100 4.55 -14.67 0.07
N GLY A 101 5.63 -15.44 -0.15
CA GLY A 101 5.56 -16.80 -0.71
C GLY A 101 5.76 -17.98 0.25
N ILE A 102 6.05 -17.76 1.55
CA ILE A 102 6.43 -18.86 2.45
C ILE A 102 5.40 -19.14 3.57
N PHE A 103 4.51 -18.20 3.90
CA PHE A 103 3.41 -18.46 4.82
C PHE A 103 2.15 -17.72 4.37
N THR A 104 1.01 -18.40 4.39
CA THR A 104 -0.30 -17.78 4.15
C THR A 104 -0.51 -16.67 5.18
N ILE A 105 -0.42 -15.41 4.75
CA ILE A 105 -0.81 -14.26 5.57
C ILE A 105 -2.34 -14.24 5.55
N ARG A 106 -2.97 -14.66 6.65
CA ARG A 106 -4.39 -14.42 6.89
C ARG A 106 -4.53 -12.99 7.40
N ILE A 107 -5.05 -12.13 6.54
CA ILE A 107 -5.64 -10.83 6.88
C ILE A 107 -6.94 -11.03 7.65
#